data_AF-A0A8T3Q5P0-F1
#
_entry.id   AF-A0A8T3Q5P0-F1
#
_cell.length_a   1.000
_cell.length_b   1.000
_cell.length_c   1.000
_cell.angle_alpha   90.00
_cell.angle_beta   90.00
_cell.angle_gamma   90.00
#
_symmetry.space_group_name_H-M   'P 1'
#
loop_
_entity.id
_entity.type
_entity.pdbx_description
1 polymer ?
#
loop_
_entity_poly.entity_id
_entity_poly.type
_entity_poly.pdbx_seq_one_letter_code
_entity_poly.pdbx_strand_id
1 'polypeptide(L)' 'MQLHLNRKSALITGASQGIGKEVAMQLAKEGVRVILTSNDEDKLNDACDEINKDGGSARAIYADLTLQKDIDNLNKNNN' A
#
# COMPACT_ATOMS: atom_id res chain seq x y z
N MET A 1 -11.41 11.91 -7.20
CA MET A 1 -11.08 13.35 -7.09
C MET A 1 -9.79 13.55 -7.86
N GLN A 2 -9.73 14.40 -8.88
CA GLN A 2 -8.52 14.46 -9.73
C GLN A 2 -7.30 15.02 -8.99
N LEU A 3 -6.39 14.12 -8.57
CA LEU A 3 -5.14 14.46 -7.88
C LEU A 3 -3.96 14.69 -8.82
N HIS A 4 -4.09 14.35 -10.10
CA HIS A 4 -3.02 14.45 -11.11
C HIS A 4 -1.73 13.68 -10.73
N LEU A 5 -1.88 12.53 -10.07
CA LEU A 5 -0.79 11.67 -9.59
C LEU A 5 -0.55 10.44 -10.48
N ASN A 6 -1.17 10.39 -11.67
CA ASN A 6 -1.11 9.25 -12.57
C ASN A 6 0.36 8.84 -12.83
N ARG A 7 0.63 7.52 -12.80
CA ARG A 7 1.97 6.92 -12.97
C ARG A 7 2.98 7.20 -11.86
N LYS A 8 2.57 7.80 -10.73
CA LYS A 8 3.40 7.83 -9.51
C LYS A 8 3.24 6.53 -8.73
N SER A 9 4.17 6.29 -7.82
CA SER A 9 4.06 5.24 -6.80
C SER A 9 3.87 5.90 -5.43
N ALA A 10 3.08 5.28 -4.56
CA ALA A 10 2.86 5.73 -3.19
C ALA A 10 3.06 4.57 -2.20
N LEU A 11 3.88 4.78 -1.17
CA LEU A 11 4.03 3.86 -0.04
C LEU A 11 3.09 4.31 1.08
N ILE A 12 2.23 3.41 1.55
CA ILE A 12 1.24 3.68 2.60
C ILE A 12 1.50 2.77 3.78
N THR A 13 1.75 3.36 4.95
CA THR A 13 1.90 2.64 6.23
C THR A 13 0.56 2.48 6.94
N GLY A 14 0.44 1.44 7.77
CA GLY A 14 -0.83 1.12 8.44
C GLY A 14 -1.96 0.82 7.44
N ALA A 15 -1.61 0.28 6.28
CA ALA A 15 -2.51 0.23 5.12
C ALA A 15 -3.46 -0.99 5.10
N SER A 16 -3.38 -1.86 6.10
CA SER A 16 -4.24 -3.05 6.21
C SER A 16 -5.70 -2.73 6.54
N GLN A 17 -5.99 -1.57 7.14
CA GLN A 17 -7.35 -1.20 7.54
C GLN A 17 -7.54 0.31 7.74
N GLY A 18 -8.78 0.73 7.97
CA GLY A 18 -9.14 2.11 8.35
C GLY A 18 -8.67 3.15 7.33
N ILE A 19 -8.12 4.26 7.82
CA ILE A 19 -7.72 5.40 6.99
C ILE A 19 -6.64 5.02 5.99
N GLY A 20 -5.64 4.22 6.38
CA GLY A 20 -4.56 3.81 5.49
C GLY A 20 -5.07 3.03 4.29
N LYS A 21 -6.00 2.09 4.51
CA LYS A 21 -6.66 1.33 3.45
C LYS A 21 -7.46 2.23 2.52
N GLU A 22 -8.30 3.11 3.06
CA GLU A 22 -9.12 4.02 2.24
C GLU A 22 -8.27 4.97 1.39
N VAL A 23 -7.18 5.49 1.95
CA VAL A 23 -6.21 6.32 1.20
C VAL A 23 -5.60 5.51 0.06
N ALA A 24 -5.17 4.27 0.30
CA ALA A 24 -4.62 3.40 -0.74
C ALA A 24 -5.64 3.11 -1.85
N MET A 25 -6.90 2.82 -1.51
CA MET A 25 -7.98 2.63 -2.49
C MET A 25 -8.22 3.88 -3.34
N GLN A 26 -8.29 5.06 -2.73
CA GLN A 26 -8.51 6.31 -3.48
C GLN A 26 -7.34 6.64 -4.40
N LEU A 27 -6.10 6.47 -3.94
CA LEU A 27 -4.91 6.67 -4.78
C LEU A 27 -4.86 5.68 -5.95
N ALA A 28 -5.18 4.41 -5.71
CA ALA A 28 -5.21 3.40 -6.75
C ALA A 28 -6.27 3.72 -7.83
N LYS A 29 -7.45 4.21 -7.44
CA LYS A 29 -8.51 4.68 -8.37
C LYS A 29 -8.06 5.85 -9.25
N GLU A 30 -7.13 6.66 -8.77
CA GLU A 30 -6.52 7.75 -9.54
C GLU A 30 -5.32 7.27 -10.42
N GLY A 31 -5.06 5.97 -10.50
CA GLY A 31 -4.01 5.39 -11.33
C GLY A 31 -2.61 5.47 -10.73
N VAL A 32 -2.51 5.60 -9.40
CA VAL A 32 -1.27 5.50 -8.64
C VAL A 32 -0.98 4.02 -8.35
N ARG A 33 0.29 3.62 -8.45
CA ARG A 33 0.74 2.30 -7.97
C ARG A 33 0.94 2.38 -6.46
N VAL A 34 0.15 1.65 -5.70
CA VAL A 34 0.21 1.70 -4.24
C VAL A 34 0.99 0.52 -3.68
N ILE A 35 1.87 0.81 -2.72
CA ILE A 35 2.60 -0.18 -1.94
C ILE A 35 2.06 -0.09 -0.53
N LEU A 36 1.44 -1.16 -0.06
CA LEU A 36 0.83 -1.25 1.26
C LEU A 36 1.82 -1.88 2.23
N THR A 37 1.99 -1.30 3.42
CA THR A 37 2.75 -1.91 4.51
C THR A 37 2.02 -1.85 5.84
N SER A 38 2.07 -2.95 6.59
CA SER A 38 1.61 -3.04 7.98
C SER A 38 2.23 -4.27 8.66
N ASN A 39 2.01 -4.41 9.97
CA ASN A 39 2.40 -5.56 10.77
C ASN A 39 1.30 -6.64 10.91
N ASP A 40 0.20 -6.54 10.15
CA ASP A 40 -0.89 -7.51 10.09
C ASP A 40 -0.95 -8.05 8.66
N GLU A 41 -0.27 -9.19 8.41
CA GLU A 41 -0.04 -9.72 7.06
C GLU A 41 -1.34 -10.14 6.36
N ASP A 42 -2.23 -10.82 7.07
CA ASP A 42 -3.50 -11.32 6.51
C ASP A 42 -4.38 -10.15 6.03
N LYS A 43 -4.61 -9.16 6.89
CA LYS A 43 -5.41 -7.98 6.49
C LYS A 43 -4.72 -7.13 5.42
N LEU A 44 -3.39 -7.10 5.40
CA LEU A 44 -2.63 -6.39 4.37
C LEU A 44 -2.83 -7.03 3.00
N ASN A 45 -2.81 -8.36 2.94
CA ASN A 45 -3.08 -9.12 1.72
C ASN A 45 -4.52 -8.94 1.27
N ASP A 46 -5.49 -9.00 2.18
CA ASP A 46 -6.91 -8.74 1.86
C ASP A 46 -7.11 -7.34 1.25
N ALA A 47 -6.51 -6.30 1.85
CA ALA A 47 -6.58 -4.93 1.34
C ALA A 47 -5.91 -4.79 -0.05
N CYS A 48 -4.77 -5.45 -0.26
CA CYS A 48 -4.08 -5.47 -1.53
C CYS A 48 -4.92 -6.14 -2.63
N ASP A 49 -5.53 -7.30 -2.32
CA ASP A 49 -6.39 -8.05 -3.23
C ASP A 49 -7.64 -7.27 -3.61
N GLU A 50 -8.27 -6.58 -2.65
CA GLU A 50 -9.43 -5.72 -2.90
C GLU A 50 -9.09 -4.61 -3.90
N ILE A 51 -7.98 -3.90 -3.70
CA ILE A 51 -7.55 -2.83 -4.61
C ILE A 51 -7.27 -3.37 -6.02
N ASN A 52 -6.61 -4.53 -6.12
CA ASN A 52 -6.31 -5.15 -7.41
C ASN A 52 -7.58 -5.66 -8.12
N LYS A 53 -8.54 -6.23 -7.39
CA LYS A 53 -9.85 -6.65 -7.93
C LYS A 53 -10.66 -5.47 -8.47
N ASP A 54 -10.55 -4.30 -7.83
CA ASP A 54 -11.18 -3.06 -8.28
C ASP A 54 -10.47 -2.40 -9.48
N GLY A 55 -9.46 -3.05 -10.06
CA GLY A 55 -8.72 -2.57 -11.23
C GLY A 55 -7.59 -1.58 -10.92
N GLY A 56 -7.26 -1.40 -9.64
CA GLY A 56 -6.10 -0.66 -9.19
C GLY A 56 -4.80 -1.45 -9.33
N SER A 57 -3.69 -0.84 -8.91
CA SER A 57 -2.38 -1.50 -8.87
C SER A 57 -1.80 -1.41 -7.46
N ALA A 58 -1.84 -2.53 -6.76
CA ALA A 58 -1.39 -2.66 -5.37
C ALA A 58 -0.36 -3.78 -5.21
N ARG A 59 0.60 -3.54 -4.30
CA ARG A 59 1.55 -4.55 -3.80
C ARG A 59 1.64 -4.48 -2.28
N ALA A 60 1.49 -5.61 -1.60
CA ALA A 60 1.72 -5.72 -0.16
C ALA A 60 3.20 -5.99 0.15
N ILE A 61 3.71 -5.33 1.18
CA ILE A 61 5.00 -5.61 1.82
C ILE A 61 4.77 -5.60 3.33
N TYR A 62 4.89 -6.76 3.97
CA TYR A 62 4.87 -6.82 5.43
C TYR A 62 6.08 -6.06 6.00
N ALA A 63 5.85 -5.24 7.02
CA ALA A 63 6.92 -4.65 7.82
C ALA A 63 6.40 -4.24 9.21
N ASP A 64 7.10 -4.66 10.25
CA ASP A 64 6.99 -4.03 11.56
C ASP A 64 7.92 -2.80 11.61
N LEU A 65 7.32 -1.61 11.57
CA LEU A 65 8.07 -0.34 11.56
C LEU A 65 8.77 -0.03 12.90
N THR A 66 8.59 -0.86 13.94
CA THR A 66 9.39 -0.78 15.17
C THR A 66 10.74 -1.51 15.04
N LEU A 67 10.92 -2.33 14.00
CA LEU A 67 12.12 -3.10 13.74
C LEU A 67 12.93 -2.51 12.57
N GLN A 68 14.16 -2.06 12.86
CA GLN A 68 15.03 -1.48 11.82
C GLN A 68 15.25 -2.41 10.62
N LYS A 69 15.37 -3.71 10.86
CA LYS A 69 15.52 -4.73 9.81
C LYS A 69 14.36 -4.71 8.81
N ASP A 70 13.13 -4.53 9.30
CA ASP A 70 11.95 -4.52 8.45
C ASP A 70 11.85 -3.23 7.65
N ILE A 71 12.24 -2.09 8.24
CA ILE A 71 12.39 -0.82 7.52
C ILE A 71 13.41 -0.94 6.37
N ASP A 72 14.55 -1.56 6.64
CA ASP A 72 15.60 -1.76 5.62
C ASP A 72 15.10 -2.67 4.48
N ASN A 73 14.32 -3.70 4.81
CA ASN A 73 13.70 -4.57 3.82
C ASN A 73 12.62 -3.82 3.03
N LEU A 74 11.79 -3.02 3.67
CA LEU A 74 10.76 -2.22 3.02
C LEU A 74 11.37 -1.25 2.00
N ASN A 75 12.45 -0.55 2.37
CA ASN A 75 13.17 0.38 1.49
C ASN A 75 13.80 -0.29 0.27
N LYS A 76 14.17 -1.58 0.36
CA LYS A 76 14.74 -2.33 -0.78
C LYS A 76 13.65 -2.83 -1.73
N ASN A 77 12.45 -3.08 -1.23
CA ASN A 77 11.38 -3.75 -1.96
C ASN A 77 10.29 -2.79 -2.48
N ASN A 78 10.39 -1.48 -2.20
CA ASN A 78 9.39 -0.48 -2.57
C ASN A 78 9.66 0.27 -3.89
N ASN A 79 10.70 -0.11 -4.65
CA ASN A 79 11.07 0.49 -5.96
C ASN A 79 10.47 -0.25 -7.16
#